data_AF-A0A4P7GJC4-F1
#
_entry.id   AF-A0A4P7GJC4-F1
#
_cell.length_a   1.000
_cell.length_b   1.000
_cell.length_c   1.000
_cell.angle_alpha   90.00
_cell.angle_beta   90.00
_cell.angle_gamma   90.00
#
_symmetry.space_group_name_H-M   'P 1'
#
loop_
_entity.id
_entity.type
_entity.pdbx_description
1 polymer ?
#
loop_
_entity_poly.entity_id
_entity_poly.type
_entity_poly.pdbx_seq_one_letter_code
_entity_poly.pdbx_strand_id
1 'polypeptide(L)'
;MSIRRSLRYGDRGDDVRELQQLLVDRGFDSGQIDGIFGDQTEQAVVSFQASCGLDQDGVVGPRTWGALGSDEEVEGSPESALETSTSTHADWTSVDGPGRMRYGMARLIEQYGYPVNGAAGIVGNLWAESEVLPMRIEGSSSTTPMRSRNFSGATVDFTATEIMGRDRGAQVGPALPGVGLAQWTSGGRRGGLFQHEYQGQTLGAEILFDMDAQIDYLVHELRNQYLHVHAVLAHEDVSVENACDEVLYNFEVPGSVLDQATKLPRTDPRVQRVFQARRIHARAAVQYYEEH
;
A
#
# COMPACT_ATOMS: atom_id res chain seq x y z
N MET A 1 8.22 9.52 17.33
CA MET A 1 9.15 8.81 16.44
C MET A 1 9.86 9.84 15.58
N SER A 2 11.19 9.88 15.63
CA SER A 2 11.99 10.66 14.69
C SER A 2 12.22 9.78 13.46
N ILE A 3 11.65 10.14 12.31
CA ILE A 3 11.84 9.38 11.07
C ILE A 3 13.24 9.73 10.54
N ARG A 4 14.16 8.77 10.55
CA ARG A 4 15.48 8.95 9.92
C ARG A 4 15.29 9.07 8.41
N ARG A 5 15.89 10.10 7.81
CA ARG A 5 15.88 10.24 6.35
C ARG A 5 16.69 9.12 5.69
N SER A 6 16.32 8.78 4.45
CA SER A 6 17.10 7.85 3.64
C SER A 6 18.39 8.52 3.18
N LEU A 7 19.52 7.81 3.33
CA LEU A 7 20.84 8.28 2.89
C LEU A 7 21.30 7.54 1.64
N ARG A 8 21.99 8.25 0.75
CA ARG A 8 22.57 7.71 -0.48
C ARG A 8 23.84 8.45 -0.89
N TYR A 9 24.49 7.98 -1.95
CA TYR A 9 25.65 8.64 -2.55
C TYR A 9 25.48 10.16 -2.71
N GLY A 10 26.49 10.90 -2.26
CA GLY A 10 26.54 12.36 -2.31
C GLY A 10 25.92 13.06 -1.10
N ASP A 11 25.17 12.35 -0.26
CA ASP A 11 24.63 12.92 0.98
C ASP A 11 25.73 13.28 1.98
N ARG A 12 25.45 14.30 2.80
CA ARG A 12 26.36 14.80 3.82
C ARG A 12 25.60 15.13 5.09
N GLY A 13 26.25 14.97 6.25
CA GLY A 13 25.66 15.33 7.54
C GLY A 13 26.12 14.46 8.71
N ASP A 14 25.60 14.77 9.89
CA ASP A 14 25.87 14.01 11.11
C ASP A 14 25.26 12.60 11.08
N ASP A 15 24.14 12.44 10.38
CA ASP A 15 23.53 11.14 10.10
C ASP A 15 24.39 10.25 9.19
N VAL A 16 25.15 10.85 8.27
CA VAL A 16 26.15 10.12 7.47
C VAL A 16 27.33 9.70 8.36
N ARG A 17 27.76 10.54 9.32
CA ARG A 17 28.81 10.13 10.29
C ARG A 17 28.36 8.96 11.14
N GLU A 18 27.11 9.01 11.59
CA GLU A 18 26.50 7.94 12.37
C GLU A 18 26.44 6.63 11.57
N LEU A 19 26.00 6.70 10.30
CA LEU A 19 26.03 5.55 9.39
C LEU A 19 27.45 4.98 9.25
N GLN A 20 28.44 5.83 8.95
CA GLN A 20 29.83 5.42 8.77
C GLN A 20 30.37 4.72 10.04
N GLN A 21 30.06 5.26 11.23
CA GLN A 21 30.46 4.63 12.49
C GLN A 21 29.81 3.26 12.67
N LEU A 22 28.50 3.13 12.42
CA LEU A 22 27.79 1.86 12.57
C LEU A 22 28.27 0.79 11.58
N LEU A 23 28.63 1.17 10.36
CA LEU A 23 29.21 0.25 9.37
C LEU A 23 30.56 -0.28 9.85
N VAL A 24 31.45 0.60 10.34
CA VAL A 24 32.76 0.23 10.88
C VAL A 24 32.60 -0.70 12.09
N ASP A 25 31.67 -0.40 12.98
CA ASP A 25 31.39 -1.23 14.17
C ASP A 25 30.88 -2.62 13.80
N ARG A 26 30.28 -2.78 12.61
CA ARG A 26 29.84 -4.07 12.05
C ARG A 26 30.87 -4.73 11.14
N GLY A 27 32.08 -4.17 11.05
CA GLY A 27 33.19 -4.73 10.30
C GLY A 27 33.19 -4.39 8.81
N PHE A 28 32.40 -3.40 8.39
CA PHE A 28 32.37 -2.88 7.01
C PHE A 28 33.14 -1.56 6.95
N ASP A 29 34.26 -1.54 6.22
CA ASP A 29 35.10 -0.34 6.09
C ASP A 29 34.43 0.70 5.19
N SER A 30 33.84 1.74 5.80
CA SER A 30 33.21 2.87 5.11
C SER A 30 34.17 4.00 4.74
N GLY A 31 35.48 3.85 5.01
CA GLY A 31 36.47 4.91 4.91
C GLY A 31 36.48 5.84 6.13
N GLN A 32 36.93 7.08 5.92
CA GLN A 32 36.98 8.08 6.99
C GLN A 32 35.55 8.47 7.43
N ILE A 33 35.32 8.53 8.75
CA ILE A 33 34.06 9.02 9.35
C ILE A 33 34.03 10.56 9.29
N ASP A 34 33.83 11.10 8.10
CA ASP A 34 33.86 12.53 7.81
C ASP A 34 32.46 13.15 7.60
N GLY A 35 31.43 12.31 7.49
CA GLY A 35 30.06 12.69 7.23
C GLY A 35 29.76 12.95 5.76
N ILE A 36 30.54 12.36 4.85
CA ILE A 36 30.35 12.42 3.40
C ILE A 36 30.09 11.01 2.87
N PHE A 37 28.93 10.80 2.26
CA PHE A 37 28.55 9.53 1.66
C PHE A 37 29.20 9.42 0.27
N GLY A 38 30.47 9.01 0.25
CA GLY A 38 31.24 8.79 -0.99
C GLY A 38 31.36 7.31 -1.36
N ASP A 39 32.18 7.02 -2.38
CA ASP A 39 32.34 5.68 -2.97
C ASP A 39 32.62 4.58 -1.93
N GLN A 40 33.43 4.86 -0.91
CA GLN A 40 33.78 3.88 0.14
C GLN A 40 32.60 3.59 1.07
N THR A 41 31.82 4.62 1.44
CA THR A 41 30.62 4.45 2.26
C THR A 41 29.54 3.68 1.51
N GLU A 42 29.36 3.93 0.21
CA GLU A 42 28.42 3.18 -0.64
C GLU A 42 28.79 1.71 -0.75
N GLN A 43 30.07 1.40 -1.00
CA GLN A 43 30.54 0.00 -1.05
C GLN A 43 30.34 -0.72 0.28
N ALA A 44 30.58 -0.04 1.40
CA ALA A 44 30.33 -0.59 2.73
C ALA A 44 28.84 -0.86 2.97
N VAL A 45 27.95 0.04 2.56
CA VAL A 45 26.49 -0.15 2.64
C VAL A 45 26.05 -1.33 1.80
N VAL A 46 26.48 -1.42 0.54
CA VAL A 46 26.16 -2.54 -0.35
C VAL A 46 26.64 -3.87 0.24
N SER A 47 27.87 -3.91 0.76
CA SER A 47 28.44 -5.12 1.37
C SER A 47 27.68 -5.51 2.64
N PHE A 48 27.29 -4.54 3.45
CA PHE A 48 26.47 -4.73 4.64
C PHE A 48 25.08 -5.26 4.27
N GLN A 49 24.41 -4.63 3.31
CA GLN A 49 23.12 -5.07 2.78
C GLN A 49 23.20 -6.51 2.29
N ALA A 50 24.24 -6.86 1.52
CA ALA A 50 24.49 -8.23 1.07
C ALA A 50 24.62 -9.22 2.23
N SER A 51 25.37 -8.85 3.27
CA SER A 51 25.59 -9.70 4.46
C SER A 51 24.30 -9.92 5.27
N CYS A 52 23.38 -8.97 5.21
CA CYS A 52 22.08 -9.01 5.90
C CYS A 52 20.95 -9.54 5.01
N GLY A 53 21.23 -9.96 3.77
CA GLY A 53 20.21 -10.41 2.82
C GLY A 53 19.23 -9.31 2.37
N LEU A 54 19.66 -8.05 2.43
CA LEU A 54 18.92 -6.89 1.94
C LEU A 54 19.24 -6.61 0.46
N ASP A 55 18.40 -5.80 -0.19
CA ASP A 55 18.66 -5.28 -1.52
C ASP A 55 19.95 -4.45 -1.51
N GLN A 56 20.87 -4.79 -2.43
CA GLN A 56 22.23 -4.23 -2.54
C GLN A 56 22.24 -2.94 -3.37
N ASP A 57 21.37 -2.00 -3.02
CA ASP A 57 21.13 -0.77 -3.79
C ASP A 57 22.00 0.41 -3.36
N GLY A 58 22.78 0.27 -2.29
CA GLY A 58 23.64 1.33 -1.76
C GLY A 58 22.87 2.45 -1.04
N VAL A 59 21.57 2.28 -0.83
CA VAL A 59 20.68 3.25 -0.19
C VAL A 59 20.35 2.82 1.23
N VAL A 60 20.63 3.68 2.20
CA VAL A 60 20.33 3.43 3.62
C VAL A 60 18.94 3.92 3.92
N GLY A 61 17.97 3.05 3.67
CA GLY A 61 16.58 3.22 4.08
C GLY A 61 16.32 2.67 5.49
N PRO A 62 15.05 2.72 5.97
CA PRO A 62 14.67 2.23 7.30
C PRO A 62 15.08 0.77 7.58
N ARG A 63 15.07 -0.09 6.54
CA ARG A 63 15.51 -1.49 6.66
C ARG A 63 17.01 -1.61 6.95
N THR A 64 17.84 -0.83 6.25
CA THR A 64 19.28 -0.80 6.47
C THR A 64 19.61 -0.20 7.84
N TRP A 65 18.90 0.86 8.25
CA TRP A 65 19.03 1.44 9.59
C TRP A 65 18.67 0.45 10.70
N GLY A 66 17.54 -0.26 10.56
CA GLY A 66 17.14 -1.29 11.51
C GLY A 66 18.16 -2.43 11.61
N ALA A 67 18.71 -2.88 10.48
CA ALA A 67 19.77 -3.90 10.46
C ALA A 67 21.07 -3.42 11.11
N LEU A 68 21.40 -2.13 11.00
CA LEU A 68 22.55 -1.52 11.68
C LEU A 68 22.34 -1.41 13.20
N GLY A 69 21.18 -1.77 13.73
CA GLY A 69 20.90 -1.80 15.16
C GLY A 69 20.94 -0.42 15.81
N SER A 70 20.53 0.62 15.06
CA SER A 70 20.50 2.01 15.53
C SER A 70 19.23 2.37 16.31
N ASP A 71 18.47 1.37 16.76
CA ASP A 71 17.31 1.59 17.63
C ASP A 71 17.80 1.63 19.08
N GLU A 72 17.67 2.79 19.73
CA GLU A 72 17.83 2.93 21.18
C GLU A 72 16.84 1.99 21.88
N GLU A 73 17.40 0.93 22.48
CA GLU A 73 16.71 -0.09 23.27
C GLU A 73 16.06 0.48 24.55
N VAL A 74 14.96 -0.15 24.98
CA VAL A 74 14.74 -0.39 26.42
C VAL A 74 14.34 -1.86 26.62
N GLU A 75 15.18 -2.55 27.38
CA GLU A 75 15.17 -3.98 27.73
C GLU A 75 14.02 -4.43 28.65
N GLY A 76 13.66 -5.73 28.51
CA GLY A 76 12.82 -6.49 29.43
C GLY A 76 12.77 -7.99 29.09
N SER A 77 13.74 -8.73 29.63
CA SER A 77 14.10 -10.18 29.57
C SER A 77 12.98 -11.27 29.71
N PRO A 78 13.25 -12.58 29.50
CA PRO A 78 12.63 -13.42 28.46
C PRO A 78 11.78 -14.58 28.99
N GLU A 79 10.76 -15.04 28.24
CA GLU A 79 10.38 -16.47 28.26
C GLU A 79 9.48 -16.90 27.10
N SER A 80 9.76 -18.11 26.60
CA SER A 80 8.96 -18.97 25.72
C SER A 80 8.99 -18.70 24.22
N ALA A 81 9.95 -19.38 23.57
CA ALA A 81 9.93 -19.66 22.14
C ALA A 81 8.73 -20.56 21.79
N LEU A 82 7.71 -19.95 21.19
CA LEU A 82 6.79 -20.58 20.27
C LEU A 82 6.72 -19.68 19.04
N GLU A 83 7.42 -20.15 18.01
CA GLU A 83 7.40 -19.75 16.60
C GLU A 83 6.37 -18.66 16.27
N THR A 84 6.79 -17.40 16.37
CA THR A 84 6.11 -16.30 15.67
C THR A 84 7.07 -15.87 14.59
N SER A 85 6.82 -16.35 13.37
CA SER A 85 7.35 -15.77 12.16
C SER A 85 7.22 -14.25 12.25
N THR A 86 8.34 -13.54 12.37
CA THR A 86 8.38 -12.09 12.28
C THR A 86 7.86 -11.74 10.89
N SER A 87 6.69 -11.10 10.82
CA SER A 87 6.12 -10.59 9.59
C SER A 87 7.16 -9.66 8.94
N THR A 88 7.72 -10.10 7.80
CA THR A 88 8.60 -9.28 6.95
C THR A 88 7.81 -8.16 6.23
N HIS A 89 6.49 -8.14 6.39
CA HIS A 89 5.60 -7.19 5.75
C HIS A 89 5.35 -5.96 6.63
N ALA A 90 5.17 -4.80 5.97
CA ALA A 90 4.75 -3.57 6.63
C ALA A 90 3.40 -3.79 7.33
N ASP A 91 3.34 -3.43 8.62
CA ASP A 91 2.10 -3.47 9.37
C ASP A 91 1.27 -2.21 9.05
N TRP A 92 0.48 -2.29 7.99
CA TRP A 92 -0.43 -1.23 7.59
C TRP A 92 -1.56 -1.00 8.59
N THR A 93 -1.81 -1.90 9.54
CA THR A 93 -2.81 -1.67 10.59
C THR A 93 -2.30 -0.70 11.66
N SER A 94 -0.98 -0.58 11.82
CA SER A 94 -0.34 0.38 12.72
C SER A 94 -0.32 1.82 12.16
N VAL A 95 -0.39 1.97 10.83
CA VAL A 95 -0.45 3.27 10.18
C VAL A 95 -1.88 3.78 10.26
N ASP A 96 -2.08 5.01 10.75
CA ASP A 96 -3.42 5.58 10.85
C ASP A 96 -4.06 5.82 9.47
N GLY A 97 -5.37 5.98 9.46
CA GLY A 97 -6.13 6.16 8.23
C GLY A 97 -5.62 7.31 7.34
N PRO A 98 -5.44 8.53 7.89
CA PRO A 98 -4.85 9.64 7.16
C PRO A 98 -3.45 9.34 6.62
N GLY A 99 -2.60 8.65 7.38
CA GLY A 99 -1.27 8.23 6.94
C GLY A 99 -1.31 7.29 5.73
N ARG A 100 -2.23 6.32 5.70
CA ARG A 100 -2.42 5.45 4.55
C ARG A 100 -2.93 6.21 3.33
N MET A 101 -3.86 7.15 3.51
CA MET A 101 -4.33 8.01 2.43
C MET A 101 -3.19 8.87 1.85
N ARG A 102 -2.37 9.51 2.71
CA ARG A 102 -1.20 10.28 2.27
C ARG A 102 -0.22 9.43 1.48
N TYR A 103 0.06 8.22 1.95
CA TYR A 103 0.97 7.29 1.27
C TYR A 103 0.44 6.95 -0.14
N GLY A 104 -0.84 6.56 -0.24
CA GLY A 104 -1.46 6.27 -1.53
C GLY A 104 -1.47 7.48 -2.48
N MET A 105 -1.75 8.67 -1.96
CA MET A 105 -1.66 9.93 -2.71
C MET A 105 -0.26 10.16 -3.27
N ALA A 106 0.77 10.06 -2.43
CA ALA A 106 2.16 10.26 -2.79
C ALA A 106 2.59 9.28 -3.90
N ARG A 107 2.26 7.98 -3.79
CA ARG A 107 2.54 7.00 -4.86
C ARG A 107 1.88 7.38 -6.18
N LEU A 108 0.58 7.66 -6.18
CA LEU A 108 -0.16 8.01 -7.41
C LEU A 108 0.38 9.27 -8.09
N ILE A 109 0.81 10.27 -7.31
CA ILE A 109 1.34 11.54 -7.82
C ILE A 109 2.80 11.37 -8.26
N GLU A 110 3.68 10.92 -7.37
CA GLU A 110 5.13 10.93 -7.57
C GLU A 110 5.59 9.83 -8.54
N GLN A 111 4.99 8.64 -8.45
CA GLN A 111 5.42 7.48 -9.24
C GLN A 111 4.60 7.35 -10.54
N TYR A 112 3.31 7.71 -10.51
CA TYR A 112 2.41 7.51 -11.64
C TYR A 112 1.95 8.81 -12.32
N GLY A 113 2.31 9.98 -11.79
CA GLY A 113 2.10 11.27 -12.44
C GLY A 113 0.65 11.74 -12.49
N TYR A 114 -0.24 11.24 -11.62
CA TYR A 114 -1.59 11.78 -11.52
C TYR A 114 -1.57 13.18 -10.89
N PRO A 115 -2.43 14.13 -11.34
CA PRO A 115 -2.64 15.38 -10.63
C PRO A 115 -3.25 15.11 -9.25
N VAL A 116 -3.04 16.02 -8.29
CA VAL A 116 -3.51 15.90 -6.90
C VAL A 116 -4.99 15.52 -6.84
N ASN A 117 -5.85 16.21 -7.60
CA ASN A 117 -7.29 15.92 -7.61
C ASN A 117 -7.62 14.54 -8.21
N GLY A 118 -6.88 14.11 -9.24
CA GLY A 118 -7.01 12.79 -9.82
C GLY A 118 -6.67 11.68 -8.83
N ALA A 119 -5.51 11.82 -8.16
CA ALA A 119 -5.09 10.91 -7.09
C ALA A 119 -6.09 10.89 -5.92
N ALA A 120 -6.60 12.06 -5.52
CA ALA A 120 -7.58 12.18 -4.45
C ALA A 120 -8.92 11.50 -4.78
N GLY A 121 -9.35 11.58 -6.04
CA GLY A 121 -10.53 10.84 -6.51
C GLY A 121 -10.38 9.32 -6.37
N ILE A 122 -9.17 8.80 -6.65
CA ILE A 122 -8.83 7.38 -6.46
C ILE A 122 -8.83 7.05 -4.95
N VAL A 123 -7.96 7.70 -4.18
CA VAL A 123 -7.74 7.39 -2.75
C VAL A 123 -9.00 7.57 -1.92
N GLY A 124 -9.82 8.58 -2.22
CA GLY A 124 -11.10 8.79 -1.55
C GLY A 124 -12.08 7.62 -1.76
N ASN A 125 -12.05 6.97 -2.92
CA ASN A 125 -12.83 5.76 -3.15
C ASN A 125 -12.20 4.54 -2.46
N LEU A 126 -10.88 4.37 -2.52
CA LEU A 126 -10.17 3.29 -1.81
C LEU A 126 -10.41 3.36 -0.29
N TRP A 127 -10.47 4.57 0.29
CA TRP A 127 -10.83 4.75 1.69
C TRP A 127 -12.18 4.12 2.03
N ALA A 128 -13.21 4.36 1.23
CA ALA A 128 -14.52 3.85 1.53
C ALA A 128 -14.69 2.36 1.17
N GLU A 129 -13.84 1.80 0.30
CA GLU A 129 -13.78 0.35 0.03
C GLU A 129 -13.00 -0.42 1.11
N SER A 130 -11.83 0.07 1.49
CA SER A 130 -10.86 -0.70 2.28
C SER A 130 -10.27 0.06 3.47
N GLU A 131 -10.63 1.31 3.70
CA GLU A 131 -9.87 2.23 4.58
C GLU A 131 -8.40 2.35 4.15
N VAL A 132 -8.13 2.14 2.85
CA VAL A 132 -6.78 2.06 2.25
C VAL A 132 -5.93 0.99 2.97
N LEU A 133 -6.53 -0.16 3.30
CA LEU A 133 -5.81 -1.30 3.87
C LEU A 133 -5.64 -2.40 2.81
N PRO A 134 -4.40 -2.76 2.42
CA PRO A 134 -4.16 -3.72 1.35
C PRO A 134 -4.60 -5.15 1.71
N MET A 135 -4.60 -5.51 2.99
CA MET A 135 -4.98 -6.84 3.44
C MET A 135 -6.49 -7.00 3.70
N ARG A 136 -7.28 -5.94 3.51
CA ARG A 136 -8.69 -5.96 3.91
C ARG A 136 -9.53 -6.82 2.97
N ILE A 137 -10.27 -7.77 3.54
CA ILE A 137 -11.26 -8.59 2.81
C ILE A 137 -12.69 -8.13 3.09
N GLU A 138 -13.59 -8.42 2.15
CA GLU A 138 -14.99 -8.03 2.27
C GLU A 138 -15.64 -8.65 3.52
N GLY A 139 -16.37 -7.80 4.27
CA GLY A 139 -17.02 -8.19 5.52
C GLY A 139 -16.13 -8.13 6.77
N SER A 140 -14.87 -7.67 6.65
CA SER A 140 -13.96 -7.47 7.78
C SER A 140 -13.90 -6.03 8.30
N SER A 141 -13.26 -5.83 9.45
CA SER A 141 -12.97 -4.51 10.04
C SER A 141 -11.51 -4.12 9.83
N SER A 142 -11.18 -2.82 9.97
CA SER A 142 -9.79 -2.36 9.94
C SER A 142 -8.89 -2.91 11.05
N THR A 143 -9.47 -3.33 12.18
CA THR A 143 -8.73 -3.98 13.29
C THR A 143 -8.53 -5.47 13.10
N THR A 144 -9.32 -6.12 12.24
CA THR A 144 -9.19 -7.55 11.91
C THR A 144 -9.36 -7.75 10.39
N PRO A 145 -8.47 -7.16 9.57
CA PRO A 145 -8.70 -6.97 8.13
C PRO A 145 -8.87 -8.26 7.34
N MET A 146 -8.38 -9.39 7.86
CA MET A 146 -8.47 -10.71 7.24
C MET A 146 -9.47 -11.65 7.94
N ARG A 147 -10.31 -11.11 8.83
CA ARG A 147 -11.33 -11.86 9.58
C ARG A 147 -12.71 -11.65 8.98
N SER A 148 -13.32 -12.69 8.41
CA SER A 148 -14.64 -12.61 7.77
C SER A 148 -15.39 -13.95 7.88
N ARG A 149 -16.63 -13.99 7.36
CA ARG A 149 -17.42 -15.23 7.34
C ARG A 149 -16.88 -16.21 6.32
N ASN A 150 -16.76 -17.48 6.70
CA ASN A 150 -16.62 -18.59 5.77
C ASN A 150 -17.99 -19.03 5.21
N PHE A 151 -18.01 -20.04 4.33
CA PHE A 151 -19.24 -20.51 3.70
C PHE A 151 -20.23 -21.23 4.65
N SER A 152 -19.79 -21.66 5.84
CA SER A 152 -20.71 -22.16 6.89
C SER A 152 -21.32 -21.04 7.73
N GLY A 153 -20.92 -19.79 7.50
CA GLY A 153 -21.39 -18.61 8.23
C GLY A 153 -20.60 -18.28 9.49
N ALA A 154 -19.57 -19.06 9.83
CA ALA A 154 -18.70 -18.78 10.96
C ALA A 154 -17.67 -17.69 10.61
N THR A 155 -17.43 -16.76 11.53
CA THR A 155 -16.40 -15.73 11.38
C THR A 155 -15.05 -16.25 11.86
N VAL A 156 -14.07 -16.31 10.95
CA VAL A 156 -12.72 -16.86 11.18
C VAL A 156 -11.66 -15.94 10.59
N ASP A 157 -10.42 -16.07 11.05
CA ASP A 157 -9.26 -15.43 10.45
C ASP A 157 -8.78 -16.28 9.26
N PHE A 158 -8.51 -15.64 8.13
CA PHE A 158 -7.97 -16.29 6.94
C PHE A 158 -6.51 -15.92 6.74
N THR A 159 -5.71 -16.88 6.28
CA THR A 159 -4.38 -16.62 5.73
C THR A 159 -4.47 -16.00 4.34
N ALA A 160 -3.40 -15.34 3.89
CA ALA A 160 -3.35 -14.76 2.54
C ALA A 160 -3.53 -15.84 1.46
N THR A 161 -2.97 -17.04 1.66
CA THR A 161 -3.12 -18.18 0.75
C THR A 161 -4.56 -18.68 0.68
N GLU A 162 -5.29 -18.75 1.79
CA GLU A 162 -6.72 -19.13 1.79
C GLU A 162 -7.59 -18.06 1.12
N ILE A 163 -7.22 -16.78 1.25
CA ILE A 163 -7.88 -15.68 0.55
C ILE A 163 -7.63 -15.82 -0.95
N MET A 164 -6.38 -15.94 -1.39
CA MET A 164 -6.04 -16.12 -2.81
C MET A 164 -6.73 -17.35 -3.40
N GLY A 165 -6.69 -18.48 -2.68
CA GLY A 165 -7.27 -19.76 -3.07
C GLY A 165 -8.78 -19.90 -2.88
N ARG A 166 -9.51 -18.79 -2.66
CA ARG A 166 -10.96 -18.80 -2.48
C ARG A 166 -11.67 -19.50 -3.64
N ASP A 167 -12.49 -20.50 -3.32
CA ASP A 167 -13.30 -21.23 -4.28
C ASP A 167 -14.76 -21.31 -3.80
N ARG A 168 -15.66 -20.66 -4.56
CA ARG A 168 -17.10 -20.63 -4.24
C ARG A 168 -17.79 -21.98 -4.47
N GLY A 169 -17.37 -22.74 -5.47
CA GLY A 169 -17.95 -24.04 -5.80
C GLY A 169 -17.57 -25.10 -4.77
N ALA A 170 -16.31 -25.08 -4.34
CA ALA A 170 -15.80 -25.95 -3.28
C ALA A 170 -16.11 -25.43 -1.86
N GLN A 171 -16.65 -24.22 -1.72
CA GLN A 171 -16.95 -23.57 -0.44
C GLN A 171 -15.70 -23.38 0.46
N VAL A 172 -14.57 -23.03 -0.14
CA VAL A 172 -13.27 -22.83 0.54
C VAL A 172 -12.90 -21.34 0.56
N GLY A 173 -12.35 -20.89 1.70
CA GLY A 173 -11.92 -19.50 1.91
C GLY A 173 -13.05 -18.56 2.36
N PRO A 174 -12.84 -17.23 2.23
CA PRO A 174 -13.86 -16.23 2.56
C PRO A 174 -15.13 -16.39 1.74
N ALA A 175 -16.31 -16.30 2.37
CA ALA A 175 -17.58 -16.41 1.66
C ALA A 175 -17.77 -15.26 0.65
N LEU A 176 -17.34 -14.06 1.04
CA LEU A 176 -17.42 -12.86 0.21
C LEU A 176 -16.15 -12.70 -0.65
N PRO A 177 -16.27 -12.22 -1.89
CA PRO A 177 -15.16 -12.22 -2.85
C PRO A 177 -14.26 -10.99 -2.80
N GLY A 178 -14.63 -9.87 -2.18
CA GLY A 178 -13.82 -8.65 -2.21
C GLY A 178 -12.50 -8.76 -1.43
N VAL A 179 -11.44 -8.16 -1.97
CA VAL A 179 -10.12 -8.09 -1.35
C VAL A 179 -9.38 -6.83 -1.76
N GLY A 180 -8.49 -6.36 -0.88
CA GLY A 180 -7.52 -5.34 -1.21
C GLY A 180 -8.09 -3.93 -1.26
N LEU A 181 -7.24 -3.02 -1.74
CA LEU A 181 -7.50 -1.58 -1.74
C LEU A 181 -8.83 -1.22 -2.42
N ALA A 182 -9.11 -1.81 -3.59
CA ALA A 182 -10.29 -1.56 -4.40
C ALA A 182 -11.39 -2.63 -4.22
N GLN A 183 -11.29 -3.49 -3.20
CA GLN A 183 -12.24 -4.59 -2.97
C GLN A 183 -12.52 -5.42 -4.24
N TRP A 184 -11.46 -5.85 -4.95
CA TRP A 184 -11.57 -6.62 -6.19
C TRP A 184 -12.43 -7.89 -6.02
N THR A 185 -13.63 -7.90 -6.60
CA THR A 185 -14.63 -8.97 -6.43
C THR A 185 -14.74 -9.91 -7.63
N SER A 186 -14.63 -9.39 -8.86
CA SER A 186 -14.81 -10.20 -10.06
C SER A 186 -13.64 -11.18 -10.25
N GLY A 187 -13.91 -12.40 -10.75
CA GLY A 187 -12.88 -13.44 -10.87
C GLY A 187 -11.67 -13.02 -11.69
N GLY A 188 -11.89 -12.29 -12.80
CA GLY A 188 -10.79 -11.78 -13.65
C GLY A 188 -9.92 -10.75 -12.94
N ARG A 189 -10.53 -9.73 -12.32
CA ARG A 189 -9.77 -8.67 -11.62
C ARG A 189 -9.11 -9.20 -10.34
N ARG A 190 -9.79 -10.06 -9.59
CA ARG A 190 -9.22 -10.71 -8.41
C ARG A 190 -8.05 -11.62 -8.79
N GLY A 191 -8.18 -12.43 -9.85
CA GLY A 191 -7.10 -13.28 -10.33
C GLY A 191 -5.92 -12.46 -10.86
N GLY A 192 -6.21 -11.37 -11.57
CA GLY A 192 -5.20 -10.43 -12.07
C GLY A 192 -4.38 -9.81 -10.95
N LEU A 193 -5.00 -9.43 -9.82
CA LEU A 193 -4.28 -8.93 -8.64
C LEU A 193 -3.20 -9.92 -8.19
N PHE A 194 -3.56 -11.18 -7.94
CA PHE A 194 -2.61 -12.19 -7.44
C PHE A 194 -1.57 -12.63 -8.48
N GLN A 195 -1.82 -12.40 -9.76
CA GLN A 195 -0.91 -12.72 -10.86
C GLN A 195 -0.11 -11.51 -11.33
N HIS A 196 -0.36 -10.33 -10.75
CA HIS A 196 0.28 -9.09 -11.15
C HIS A 196 1.78 -9.17 -10.94
N GLU A 197 2.54 -8.77 -11.96
CA GLU A 197 3.99 -8.66 -11.86
C GLU A 197 4.33 -7.23 -11.41
N TYR A 198 5.01 -7.12 -10.28
CA TYR A 198 5.50 -5.86 -9.74
C TYR A 198 7.01 -5.99 -9.51
N GLN A 199 7.77 -5.04 -10.05
CA GLN A 199 9.24 -5.03 -9.97
C GLN A 199 9.91 -6.34 -10.45
N GLY A 200 9.34 -6.98 -11.48
CA GLY A 200 9.86 -8.23 -12.05
C GLY A 200 9.51 -9.49 -11.26
N GLN A 201 8.59 -9.40 -10.28
CA GLN A 201 8.16 -10.53 -9.46
C GLN A 201 6.64 -10.63 -9.40
N THR A 202 6.12 -11.86 -9.41
CA THR A 202 4.73 -12.14 -9.06
C THR A 202 4.65 -12.53 -7.59
N LEU A 203 4.01 -11.68 -6.77
CA LEU A 203 3.95 -11.86 -5.32
C LEU A 203 2.95 -12.93 -4.87
N GLY A 204 1.98 -13.32 -5.73
CA GLY A 204 0.93 -14.24 -5.33
C GLY A 204 0.14 -13.68 -4.14
N ALA A 205 -0.06 -14.51 -3.11
CA ALA A 205 -0.81 -14.12 -1.91
C ALA A 205 -0.16 -12.97 -1.12
N GLU A 206 1.16 -12.80 -1.20
CA GLU A 206 1.90 -11.77 -0.46
C GLU A 206 1.56 -10.35 -0.92
N ILE A 207 0.96 -10.19 -2.11
CA ILE A 207 0.46 -8.90 -2.59
C ILE A 207 -0.56 -8.28 -1.62
N LEU A 208 -1.21 -9.07 -0.75
CA LEU A 208 -2.15 -8.57 0.25
C LEU A 208 -1.50 -7.71 1.32
N PHE A 209 -0.18 -7.80 1.49
CA PHE A 209 0.55 -6.99 2.45
C PHE A 209 1.37 -5.86 1.80
N ASP A 210 1.39 -5.81 0.47
CA ASP A 210 2.17 -4.86 -0.31
C ASP A 210 1.28 -3.76 -0.89
N MET A 211 1.37 -2.56 -0.31
CA MET A 211 0.58 -1.40 -0.76
C MET A 211 0.95 -0.97 -2.17
N ASP A 212 2.25 -0.95 -2.49
CA ASP A 212 2.74 -0.41 -3.76
C ASP A 212 2.36 -1.34 -4.91
N ALA A 213 2.48 -2.65 -4.73
CA ALA A 213 2.07 -3.63 -5.72
C ALA A 213 0.56 -3.56 -6.01
N GLN A 214 -0.28 -3.31 -5.00
CA GLN A 214 -1.73 -3.13 -5.22
C GLN A 214 -2.06 -1.80 -5.90
N ILE A 215 -1.34 -0.71 -5.58
CA ILE A 215 -1.47 0.57 -6.29
C ILE A 215 -1.01 0.42 -7.74
N ASP A 216 0.08 -0.31 -7.99
CA ASP A 216 0.57 -0.60 -9.33
C ASP A 216 -0.47 -1.39 -10.14
N TYR A 217 -1.04 -2.44 -9.56
CA TYR A 217 -2.11 -3.22 -10.20
C TYR A 217 -3.35 -2.36 -10.51
N LEU A 218 -3.76 -1.51 -9.56
CA LEU A 218 -4.85 -0.55 -9.76
C LEU A 218 -4.56 0.39 -10.95
N VAL A 219 -3.35 0.95 -11.02
CA VAL A 219 -2.95 1.84 -12.13
C VAL A 219 -2.84 1.06 -13.45
N HIS A 220 -2.38 -0.18 -13.42
CA HIS A 220 -2.36 -1.08 -14.57
C HIS A 220 -3.77 -1.26 -15.14
N GLU A 221 -4.78 -1.54 -14.29
CA GLU A 221 -6.17 -1.62 -14.75
C GLU A 221 -6.65 -0.31 -15.36
N LEU A 222 -6.41 0.82 -14.67
CA LEU A 222 -6.81 2.14 -15.15
C LEU A 222 -6.24 2.44 -16.53
N ARG A 223 -4.95 2.18 -16.75
CA ARG A 223 -4.24 2.49 -17.99
C ARG A 223 -4.47 1.50 -19.13
N ASN A 224 -4.99 0.30 -18.87
CA ASN A 224 -5.15 -0.72 -19.91
C ASN A 224 -6.61 -1.14 -20.16
N GLN A 225 -7.47 -1.04 -19.15
CA GLN A 225 -8.85 -1.53 -19.20
C GLN A 225 -9.88 -0.41 -19.00
N TYR A 226 -9.55 0.60 -18.19
CA TYR A 226 -10.44 1.73 -17.89
C TYR A 226 -9.91 3.05 -18.48
N LEU A 227 -9.54 3.02 -19.77
CA LEU A 227 -8.89 4.15 -20.47
C LEU A 227 -9.63 5.47 -20.33
N HIS A 228 -10.96 5.46 -20.37
CA HIS A 228 -11.75 6.69 -20.18
C HIS A 228 -11.62 7.24 -18.77
N VAL A 229 -11.71 6.37 -17.75
CA VAL A 229 -11.53 6.75 -16.35
C VAL A 229 -10.13 7.33 -16.17
N HIS A 230 -9.10 6.63 -16.66
CA HIS A 230 -7.72 7.13 -16.62
C HIS A 230 -7.57 8.50 -17.28
N ALA A 231 -8.15 8.72 -18.46
CA ALA A 231 -8.07 10.00 -19.17
C ALA A 231 -8.69 11.16 -18.37
N VAL A 232 -9.80 10.93 -17.67
CA VAL A 232 -10.40 11.93 -16.77
C VAL A 232 -9.49 12.19 -15.57
N LEU A 233 -8.98 11.13 -14.93
CA LEU A 233 -8.15 11.24 -13.73
C LEU A 233 -6.80 11.90 -13.99
N ALA A 234 -6.22 11.70 -15.18
CA ALA A 234 -4.92 12.25 -15.57
C ALA A 234 -5.00 13.68 -16.11
N HIS A 235 -6.20 14.24 -16.31
CA HIS A 235 -6.35 15.59 -16.83
C HIS A 235 -5.97 16.63 -15.77
N GLU A 236 -5.09 17.58 -16.11
CA GLU A 236 -4.54 18.58 -15.16
C GLU A 236 -5.64 19.37 -14.43
N ASP A 237 -6.66 19.81 -15.16
CA ASP A 237 -7.78 20.59 -14.60
C ASP A 237 -8.92 19.74 -13.99
N VAL A 238 -8.72 18.43 -13.75
CA VAL A 238 -9.77 17.60 -13.14
C VAL A 238 -10.11 18.13 -11.74
N SER A 239 -11.39 18.34 -11.45
CA SER A 239 -11.83 18.64 -10.07
C SER A 239 -11.83 17.37 -9.23
N VAL A 240 -11.60 17.51 -7.92
CA VAL A 240 -11.65 16.37 -6.99
C VAL A 240 -13.02 15.66 -7.03
N GLU A 241 -14.12 16.40 -7.22
CA GLU A 241 -15.46 15.83 -7.39
C GLU A 241 -15.58 15.00 -8.67
N ASN A 242 -15.10 15.51 -9.81
CA ASN A 242 -15.18 14.79 -11.08
C ASN A 242 -14.32 13.53 -11.04
N ALA A 243 -13.10 13.62 -10.49
CA ALA A 243 -12.23 12.47 -10.30
C ALA A 243 -12.88 11.40 -9.41
N CYS A 244 -13.41 11.81 -8.25
CA CYS A 244 -14.07 10.91 -7.31
C CYS A 244 -15.29 10.21 -7.92
N ASP A 245 -16.15 10.97 -8.59
CA ASP A 245 -17.36 10.45 -9.23
C ASP A 245 -17.03 9.48 -10.37
N GLU A 246 -15.96 9.76 -11.12
CA GLU A 246 -15.55 8.93 -12.26
C GLU A 246 -15.03 7.57 -11.81
N VAL A 247 -14.17 7.54 -10.77
CA VAL A 247 -13.75 6.27 -10.14
C VAL A 247 -14.97 5.51 -9.64
N LEU A 248 -15.86 6.16 -8.89
CA LEU A 248 -17.02 5.48 -8.33
C LEU A 248 -17.94 4.89 -9.41
N TYR A 249 -18.26 5.70 -10.41
CA TYR A 249 -19.32 5.38 -11.36
C TYR A 249 -18.85 4.45 -12.48
N ASN A 250 -17.56 4.46 -12.82
CA ASN A 250 -17.03 3.72 -13.96
C ASN A 250 -15.94 2.69 -13.63
N PHE A 251 -15.31 2.76 -12.45
CA PHE A 251 -14.35 1.74 -12.00
C PHE A 251 -14.91 0.83 -10.91
N GLU A 252 -15.47 1.39 -9.83
CA GLU A 252 -15.98 0.60 -8.69
C GLU A 252 -17.39 0.02 -8.95
N VAL A 253 -18.31 0.87 -9.40
CA VAL A 253 -19.71 0.50 -9.72
C VAL A 253 -20.39 -0.29 -8.58
N PRO A 254 -20.53 0.29 -7.37
CA PRO A 254 -21.20 -0.38 -6.27
C PRO A 254 -22.68 -0.65 -6.58
N GLY A 255 -23.28 -1.67 -5.96
CA GLY A 255 -24.69 -2.02 -6.19
C GLY A 255 -25.69 -0.88 -5.95
N SER A 256 -25.33 0.13 -5.16
CA SER A 256 -26.13 1.32 -4.89
C SER A 256 -26.32 2.26 -6.11
N VAL A 257 -25.47 2.14 -7.14
CA VAL A 257 -25.62 2.87 -8.41
C VAL A 257 -26.28 2.02 -9.51
N LEU A 258 -26.75 0.82 -9.16
CA LEU A 258 -27.37 -0.12 -10.07
C LEU A 258 -28.86 -0.31 -9.74
N ASP A 259 -29.65 -0.58 -10.78
CA ASP A 259 -30.99 -1.14 -10.66
C ASP A 259 -31.08 -2.36 -11.56
N GLN A 260 -31.28 -3.53 -10.96
CA GLN A 260 -31.26 -4.83 -11.64
C GLN A 260 -30.05 -4.99 -12.58
N ALA A 261 -28.84 -4.64 -12.09
CA ALA A 261 -27.57 -4.63 -12.81
C ALA A 261 -27.41 -3.56 -13.92
N THR A 262 -28.41 -2.72 -14.15
CA THR A 262 -28.32 -1.58 -15.06
C THR A 262 -27.82 -0.35 -14.31
N LYS A 263 -26.81 0.36 -14.85
CA LYS A 263 -26.34 1.62 -14.25
C LYS A 263 -27.45 2.67 -14.27
N LEU A 264 -27.72 3.24 -13.11
CA LEU A 264 -28.63 4.37 -12.95
C LEU A 264 -27.98 5.64 -13.49
N PRO A 265 -28.73 6.57 -14.12
CA PRO A 265 -28.17 7.83 -14.59
C PRO A 265 -27.42 8.57 -13.48
N ARG A 266 -26.34 9.29 -13.82
CA ARG A 266 -25.58 10.10 -12.86
C ARG A 266 -26.49 11.07 -12.07
N THR A 267 -27.57 11.55 -12.68
CA THR A 267 -28.55 12.47 -12.06
C THR A 267 -29.54 11.79 -11.10
N ASP A 268 -29.57 10.45 -11.01
CA ASP A 268 -30.46 9.74 -10.09
C ASP A 268 -30.13 10.12 -8.63
N PRO A 269 -31.14 10.43 -7.79
CA PRO A 269 -30.91 10.81 -6.40
C PRO A 269 -30.14 9.78 -5.57
N ARG A 270 -30.24 8.48 -5.88
CA ARG A 270 -29.45 7.42 -5.24
C ARG A 270 -27.97 7.58 -5.57
N VAL A 271 -27.65 7.77 -6.86
CA VAL A 271 -26.28 7.97 -7.34
C VAL A 271 -25.70 9.25 -6.73
N GLN A 272 -26.45 10.34 -6.74
CA GLN A 272 -26.02 11.62 -6.16
C GLN A 272 -25.71 11.51 -4.65
N ARG A 273 -26.48 10.74 -3.88
CA ARG A 273 -26.16 10.49 -2.46
C ARG A 273 -24.84 9.76 -2.27
N VAL A 274 -24.56 8.77 -3.13
CA VAL A 274 -23.31 8.01 -3.06
C VAL A 274 -22.12 8.90 -3.44
N PHE A 275 -22.25 9.71 -4.49
CA PHE A 275 -21.24 10.72 -4.85
C PHE A 275 -20.96 11.68 -3.69
N GLN A 276 -22.00 12.26 -3.08
CA GLN A 276 -21.83 13.18 -1.95
C GLN A 276 -21.06 12.55 -0.79
N ALA A 277 -21.38 11.30 -0.44
CA ALA A 277 -20.67 10.58 0.61
C ALA A 277 -19.19 10.37 0.27
N ARG A 278 -18.88 9.98 -0.97
CA ARG A 278 -17.52 9.60 -1.39
C ARG A 278 -16.61 10.81 -1.60
N ARG A 279 -17.17 11.93 -2.08
CA ARG A 279 -16.45 13.20 -2.22
C ARG A 279 -15.90 13.74 -0.89
N ILE A 280 -16.49 13.39 0.26
CA ILE A 280 -15.96 13.76 1.58
C ILE A 280 -14.55 13.17 1.76
N HIS A 281 -14.37 11.90 1.41
CA HIS A 281 -13.09 11.22 1.52
C HIS A 281 -12.07 11.71 0.49
N ALA A 282 -12.51 12.01 -0.74
CA ALA A 282 -11.62 12.58 -1.75
C ALA A 282 -11.09 13.96 -1.32
N ARG A 283 -11.94 14.84 -0.78
CA ARG A 283 -11.49 16.13 -0.22
C ARG A 283 -10.56 15.96 0.98
N ALA A 284 -10.83 14.98 1.85
CA ALA A 284 -9.94 14.66 2.95
C ALA A 284 -8.56 14.18 2.45
N ALA A 285 -8.52 13.41 1.36
CA ALA A 285 -7.27 12.96 0.75
C ALA A 285 -6.39 14.14 0.28
N VAL A 286 -7.00 15.16 -0.35
CA VAL A 286 -6.31 16.41 -0.71
C VAL A 286 -5.75 17.08 0.53
N GLN A 287 -6.59 17.31 1.54
CA GLN A 287 -6.18 17.99 2.77
C GLN A 287 -5.01 17.28 3.46
N TYR A 288 -5.10 15.96 3.63
CA TYR A 288 -4.04 15.20 4.28
C TYR A 288 -2.72 15.27 3.51
N TYR A 289 -2.77 15.28 2.17
CA TYR A 289 -1.58 15.36 1.33
C TYR A 289 -0.92 16.75 1.37
N GLU A 290 -1.69 17.84 1.36
CA GLU A 290 -1.17 19.21 1.27
C GLU A 290 -0.62 19.78 2.59
N GLU A 291 -1.03 19.23 3.73
CA GLU A 291 -0.60 19.72 5.06
C GLU A 291 0.81 19.23 5.48
N HIS A 292 1.56 18.53 4.62
CA HIS A 292 2.86 17.91 4.89
C HIS A 292 3.87 18.11 3.75
#